data_AF-A0A1B6CDA7-F1
#
_entry.id   AF-A0A1B6CDA7-F1
#
_cell.length_a   1.000
_cell.length_b   1.000
_cell.length_c   1.000
_cell.angle_alpha   90.00
_cell.angle_beta   90.00
_cell.angle_gamma   90.00
#
_symmetry.space_group_name_H-M   'P 1'
#
loop_
_entity.id
_entity.type
_entity.pdbx_description
1 polymer ?
#
loop_
_entity_poly.entity_id
_entity_poly.type
_entity_poly.pdbx_seq_one_letter_code
_entity_poly.pdbx_strand_id
1 'polypeptide(L)'
;LKLVNKCNFKNRIIIDKNLISVELSKEKVVFNKPIYVGFSVLDLSKTKMYDFHYNIMRKKYVNLRIMYMDTDSFIYLATTEDIYKDMLTMAEHFDFSAYPPDHPCYSVQNKKVIGKFKDEFNGVSILESVSLRPKMYALLDEGKLESKRAKGVKKITVDKHITFQNYL
;
A
#
# COMPACT_ATOMS: atom_id res chain seq x y z
N LEU A 1 16.37 21.55 -35.74
CA LEU A 1 16.22 20.63 -34.58
C LEU A 1 17.47 20.69 -33.68
N LYS A 2 17.50 21.60 -32.69
CA LYS A 2 18.69 21.84 -31.83
C LYS A 2 19.10 20.63 -30.97
N LEU A 3 18.15 19.77 -30.61
CA LEU A 3 18.38 18.61 -29.75
C LEU A 3 18.93 17.38 -30.50
N VAL A 4 18.66 17.26 -31.80
CA VAL A 4 19.18 16.15 -32.63
C VAL A 4 20.67 16.32 -32.93
N ASN A 5 21.16 17.55 -32.95
CA ASN A 5 22.57 17.86 -33.19
C ASN A 5 23.45 17.71 -31.96
N LYS A 6 22.90 17.29 -30.80
CA LYS A 6 23.71 17.07 -29.61
C LYS A 6 24.43 15.72 -29.70
N CYS A 7 25.66 15.66 -29.22
CA CYS A 7 26.48 14.44 -29.24
C CYS A 7 25.86 13.30 -28.41
N ASN A 8 25.04 13.64 -27.41
CA ASN A 8 24.32 12.69 -26.59
C ASN A 8 22.97 12.26 -27.17
N PHE A 9 22.62 12.66 -28.39
CA PHE A 9 21.39 12.21 -29.05
C PHE A 9 21.41 10.70 -29.29
N LYS A 10 20.34 10.02 -28.86
CA LYS A 10 20.17 8.58 -29.08
C LYS A 10 19.13 8.29 -30.13
N ASN A 11 17.92 8.81 -29.94
CA ASN A 11 16.80 8.48 -30.81
C ASN A 11 15.73 9.57 -30.79
N ARG A 12 14.82 9.56 -31.77
CA ARG A 12 13.58 10.33 -31.76
C ARG A 12 12.39 9.40 -31.96
N ILE A 13 11.32 9.65 -31.22
CA ILE A 13 10.05 8.92 -31.33
C ILE A 13 8.99 9.96 -31.74
N ILE A 14 8.38 9.76 -32.91
CA ILE A 14 7.30 10.62 -33.39
C ILE A 14 6.01 10.13 -32.75
N ILE A 15 5.36 10.99 -31.97
CA ILE A 15 4.11 10.67 -31.26
C ILE A 15 2.92 11.09 -32.12
N ASP A 16 2.96 12.29 -32.68
CA ASP A 16 1.99 12.79 -33.66
C ASP A 16 2.64 13.79 -34.63
N LYS A 17 1.84 14.43 -35.50
CA LYS A 17 2.31 15.40 -36.50
C LYS A 17 3.04 16.62 -35.90
N ASN A 18 2.70 16.99 -34.68
CA ASN A 18 3.19 18.17 -33.98
C ASN A 18 4.02 17.85 -32.72
N LEU A 19 4.17 16.56 -32.37
CA LEU A 19 4.82 16.10 -31.15
C LEU A 19 5.85 15.01 -31.43
N ILE A 20 7.10 15.31 -31.09
CA ILE A 20 8.24 14.39 -31.21
C ILE A 20 8.95 14.34 -29.86
N SER A 21 9.14 13.13 -29.35
CA SER A 21 9.99 12.86 -28.19
C SER A 21 11.43 12.64 -28.64
N VAL A 22 12.39 13.20 -27.92
CA VAL A 22 13.83 13.06 -28.22
C VAL A 22 14.51 12.40 -27.03
N GLU A 23 15.13 11.25 -27.27
CA GLU A 23 15.91 10.52 -26.28
C GLU A 23 17.37 11.01 -26.32
N LEU A 24 17.86 11.48 -25.17
CA LEU A 24 19.24 11.89 -24.96
C LEU A 24 19.89 11.01 -23.88
N SER A 25 21.15 10.65 -24.08
CA SER A 25 21.98 9.99 -23.08
C SER A 25 22.49 10.97 -22.02
N LYS A 26 22.70 10.50 -20.80
CA LYS A 26 23.36 11.30 -19.76
C LYS A 26 24.87 11.30 -20.03
N GLU A 27 25.43 12.48 -20.28
CA GLU A 27 26.87 12.64 -20.53
C GLU A 27 27.71 12.48 -19.26
N LYS A 28 27.14 12.82 -18.10
CA LYS A 28 27.79 12.69 -16.80
C LYS A 28 26.82 12.07 -15.80
N VAL A 29 27.28 11.08 -15.07
CA VAL A 29 26.56 10.48 -13.94
C VAL A 29 27.34 10.77 -12.68
N VAL A 30 26.73 11.50 -11.76
CA VAL A 30 27.32 11.81 -10.45
C VAL A 30 26.79 10.81 -9.43
N PHE A 31 27.68 10.04 -8.81
CA PHE A 31 27.35 9.07 -7.76
C PHE A 31 27.28 9.74 -6.38
N ASN A 32 26.35 10.68 -6.22
CA ASN A 32 26.11 11.41 -4.97
C ASN A 32 24.84 10.97 -4.23
N LYS A 33 24.31 9.80 -4.59
CA LYS A 33 23.09 9.24 -3.98
C LYS A 33 23.44 7.99 -3.17
N PRO A 34 22.87 7.80 -1.97
CA PRO A 34 23.14 6.64 -1.13
C PRO A 34 22.35 5.41 -1.62
N ILE A 35 22.66 4.92 -2.84
CA ILE A 35 21.92 3.85 -3.51
C ILE A 35 21.92 2.57 -2.66
N TYR A 36 23.07 2.18 -2.12
CA TYR A 36 23.22 0.99 -1.29
C TYR A 36 22.41 1.07 0.00
N VAL A 37 22.36 2.24 0.64
CA VAL A 37 21.54 2.46 1.83
C VAL A 37 20.07 2.31 1.49
N GLY A 38 19.62 2.91 0.38
CA GLY A 38 18.23 2.78 -0.08
C GLY A 38 17.84 1.33 -0.39
N PHE A 39 18.75 0.56 -0.99
CA PHE A 39 18.57 -0.88 -1.22
C PHE A 39 18.42 -1.65 0.09
N SER A 40 19.34 -1.48 1.04
CA SER A 40 19.31 -2.18 2.32
C SER A 40 18.03 -1.85 3.12
N VAL A 41 17.60 -0.59 3.13
CA VAL A 41 16.36 -0.17 3.80
C VAL A 41 15.15 -0.87 3.17
N LEU A 42 15.07 -0.91 1.83
CA LEU A 42 13.98 -1.57 1.13
C LEU A 42 13.90 -3.07 1.45
N ASP A 43 15.04 -3.76 1.47
CA ASP A 43 15.10 -5.18 1.76
C ASP A 43 14.73 -5.49 3.22
N LEU A 44 15.17 -4.65 4.17
CA LEU A 44 14.74 -4.75 5.57
C LEU A 44 13.23 -4.53 5.71
N SER A 45 12.66 -3.53 5.03
CA SER A 45 11.21 -3.28 5.05
C SER A 45 10.42 -4.48 4.50
N LYS A 46 10.84 -5.07 3.38
CA LYS A 46 10.19 -6.29 2.82
C LYS A 46 10.30 -7.47 3.78
N THR A 47 11.49 -7.67 4.35
CA THR A 47 11.73 -8.77 5.30
C THR A 47 10.79 -8.65 6.50
N LYS A 48 10.57 -7.44 7.03
CA LYS A 48 9.63 -7.20 8.13
C LYS A 48 8.18 -7.55 7.74
N MET A 49 7.75 -7.19 6.53
CA MET A 49 6.42 -7.51 6.03
C MET A 49 6.23 -9.03 5.84
N TYR A 50 7.24 -9.70 5.28
CA TYR A 50 7.21 -11.15 5.07
C TYR A 50 7.26 -11.92 6.38
N ASP A 51 8.07 -11.50 7.33
CA ASP A 51 8.12 -12.09 8.68
C ASP A 51 6.73 -12.04 9.33
N PHE A 52 6.07 -10.89 9.30
CA PHE A 52 4.71 -10.77 9.83
C PHE A 52 3.70 -11.67 9.11
N HIS A 53 3.75 -11.73 7.78
CA HIS A 53 2.85 -12.58 7.01
C HIS A 53 3.08 -14.07 7.31
N TYR A 54 4.31 -14.57 7.12
CA TYR A 54 4.61 -16.00 7.15
C TYR A 54 4.75 -16.55 8.56
N ASN A 55 5.36 -15.80 9.49
CA ASN A 55 5.65 -16.31 10.82
C ASN A 55 4.55 -16.04 11.85
N ILE A 56 3.66 -15.08 11.61
CA ILE A 56 2.59 -14.70 12.53
C ILE A 56 1.23 -15.04 11.91
N MET A 57 0.83 -14.32 10.86
CA MET A 57 -0.53 -14.43 10.31
C MET A 57 -0.83 -15.81 9.69
N ARG A 58 0.09 -16.35 8.87
CA ARG A 58 -0.08 -17.67 8.23
C ARG A 58 -0.06 -18.84 9.21
N LYS A 59 0.58 -18.70 10.37
CA LYS A 59 0.56 -19.73 11.42
C LYS A 59 -0.73 -19.70 12.23
N LYS A 60 -1.30 -18.51 12.44
CA LYS A 60 -2.53 -18.32 13.21
C LYS A 60 -3.78 -18.80 12.45
N TYR A 61 -3.86 -18.54 11.15
CA TYR A 61 -5.07 -18.81 10.35
C TYR A 61 -4.81 -19.85 9.26
N VAL A 62 -5.56 -20.97 9.31
CA VAL A 62 -5.46 -22.07 8.33
C VAL A 62 -5.83 -21.61 6.92
N ASN A 63 -6.93 -20.85 6.79
CA ASN A 63 -7.49 -20.41 5.51
C ASN A 63 -7.28 -18.91 5.24
N LEU A 64 -6.10 -18.38 5.58
CA LEU A 64 -5.77 -16.98 5.32
C LEU A 64 -5.58 -16.70 3.82
N ARG A 65 -6.27 -15.69 3.30
CA ARG A 65 -6.04 -15.17 1.94
C ARG A 65 -5.58 -13.72 2.00
N ILE A 66 -4.56 -13.38 1.22
CA ILE A 66 -4.19 -11.97 0.98
C ILE A 66 -5.09 -11.48 -0.15
N MET A 67 -5.95 -10.51 0.14
CA MET A 67 -6.76 -9.84 -0.88
C MET A 67 -5.95 -8.76 -1.60
N TYR A 68 -5.08 -8.07 -0.86
CA TYR A 68 -4.23 -7.02 -1.40
C TYR A 68 -3.02 -6.75 -0.48
N MET A 69 -1.96 -6.20 -1.05
CA MET A 69 -0.76 -5.76 -0.34
C MET A 69 -0.17 -4.53 -1.05
N ASP A 70 0.20 -3.50 -0.28
CA ASP A 70 0.99 -2.37 -0.77
C ASP A 70 1.99 -1.92 0.28
N THR A 71 3.28 -1.93 -0.06
CA THR A 71 4.44 -1.43 0.71
C THR A 71 4.49 -1.86 2.18
N ASP A 72 3.64 -1.27 3.03
CA ASP A 72 3.56 -1.40 4.49
C ASP A 72 2.16 -1.83 4.98
N SER A 73 1.27 -2.27 4.09
CA SER A 73 -0.11 -2.65 4.39
C SER A 73 -0.52 -3.99 3.77
N PHE A 74 -1.46 -4.67 4.44
CA PHE A 74 -2.11 -5.88 3.97
C PHE A 74 -3.63 -5.75 4.11
N ILE A 75 -4.37 -6.34 3.17
CA ILE A 75 -5.80 -6.61 3.32
C ILE A 75 -5.94 -8.13 3.34
N TYR A 76 -6.38 -8.66 4.47
CA TYR A 76 -6.57 -10.09 4.68
C TYR A 76 -8.04 -10.45 4.63
N LEU A 77 -8.33 -11.61 4.06
CA LEU A 77 -9.54 -12.36 4.29
C LEU A 77 -9.19 -13.55 5.18
N ALA A 78 -9.65 -13.52 6.41
CA ALA A 78 -9.45 -14.55 7.42
C ALA A 78 -10.80 -15.06 7.92
N THR A 79 -10.91 -16.36 8.18
CA THR A 79 -12.08 -16.96 8.83
C THR A 79 -11.74 -17.24 10.28
N THR A 80 -12.47 -16.61 11.20
CA THR A 80 -12.34 -16.78 12.65
C THR A 80 -13.69 -16.45 13.32
N GLU A 81 -13.87 -16.88 14.56
CA GLU A 81 -15.05 -16.54 15.36
C GLU A 81 -15.02 -15.07 15.81
N ASP A 82 -13.84 -14.57 16.22
CA ASP A 82 -13.65 -13.21 16.72
C ASP A 82 -12.22 -12.75 16.45
N ILE A 83 -12.07 -11.86 15.47
CA ILE A 83 -10.78 -11.34 15.04
C ILE A 83 -10.09 -10.52 16.15
N TYR A 84 -10.86 -9.84 17.00
CA TYR A 84 -10.32 -8.97 18.03
C TYR A 84 -9.73 -9.77 19.19
N LYS A 85 -10.39 -10.87 19.58
CA LYS A 85 -9.80 -11.83 20.52
C LYS A 85 -8.51 -12.43 19.98
N ASP A 86 -8.48 -12.78 18.70
CA ASP A 86 -7.27 -13.27 18.07
C ASP A 86 -6.15 -12.23 18.08
N MET A 87 -6.46 -10.97 17.74
CA MET A 87 -5.49 -9.87 17.78
C MET A 87 -4.91 -9.64 19.19
N LEU A 88 -5.71 -9.80 20.24
CA LEU A 88 -5.22 -9.73 21.62
C LEU A 88 -4.19 -10.81 21.94
N THR A 89 -4.33 -12.04 21.40
CA THR A 89 -3.32 -13.11 21.59
C THR A 89 -1.97 -12.79 20.96
N MET A 90 -1.94 -11.86 20.01
CA MET A 90 -0.75 -11.39 19.31
C MET A 90 -0.53 -9.89 19.48
N ALA A 91 -1.01 -9.32 20.60
CA ALA A 91 -1.02 -7.88 20.86
C ALA A 91 0.35 -7.21 20.78
N GLU A 92 1.42 -7.97 21.03
CA GLU A 92 2.80 -7.49 20.90
C GLU A 92 3.14 -7.03 19.48
N HIS A 93 2.42 -7.45 18.44
CA HIS A 93 2.66 -7.03 17.06
C HIS A 93 1.85 -5.81 16.61
N PHE A 94 0.89 -5.35 17.43
CA PHE A 94 -0.08 -4.33 17.04
C PHE A 94 -0.02 -3.06 17.89
N ASP A 95 -0.36 -1.94 17.26
CA ASP A 95 -0.68 -0.67 17.92
C ASP A 95 -2.20 -0.47 17.91
N PHE A 96 -2.82 -0.65 19.08
CA PHE A 96 -4.26 -0.46 19.28
C PHE A 96 -4.65 0.91 19.81
N SER A 97 -3.72 1.87 19.85
CA SER A 97 -3.95 3.17 20.50
C SER A 97 -4.95 4.07 19.78
N ALA A 98 -5.34 3.71 18.57
CA ALA A 98 -6.33 4.42 17.76
C ALA A 98 -7.77 3.89 17.92
N TYR A 99 -7.96 2.77 18.63
CA TYR A 99 -9.29 2.23 18.89
C TYR A 99 -10.08 3.14 19.84
N PRO A 100 -11.43 3.09 19.80
CA PRO A 100 -12.27 3.72 20.81
C PRO A 100 -11.93 3.22 22.23
N PRO A 101 -11.94 4.08 23.28
CA PRO A 101 -11.56 3.68 24.64
C PRO A 101 -12.43 2.56 25.25
N ASP A 102 -13.65 2.40 24.76
CA ASP A 102 -14.62 1.37 25.12
C ASP A 102 -14.37 0.02 24.40
N HIS A 103 -13.51 -0.01 23.39
CA HIS A 103 -13.23 -1.22 22.63
C HIS A 103 -12.29 -2.18 23.40
N PRO A 104 -12.55 -3.50 23.40
CA PRO A 104 -11.76 -4.48 24.18
C PRO A 104 -10.28 -4.55 23.82
N CYS A 105 -9.90 -4.20 22.58
CA CYS A 105 -8.51 -4.15 22.15
C CYS A 105 -7.77 -2.86 22.50
N TYR A 106 -8.45 -1.81 22.99
CA TYR A 106 -7.84 -0.52 23.20
C TYR A 106 -6.67 -0.60 24.19
N SER A 107 -5.49 -0.19 23.74
CA SER A 107 -4.27 -0.15 24.56
C SER A 107 -3.29 0.88 24.02
N VAL A 108 -2.64 1.60 24.94
CA VAL A 108 -1.62 2.62 24.62
C VAL A 108 -0.19 2.08 24.65
N GLN A 109 0.00 0.80 25.00
CA GLN A 109 1.32 0.20 25.24
C GLN A 109 2.26 0.29 24.02
N ASN A 110 1.72 0.08 22.82
CA ASN A 110 2.49 0.08 21.57
C ASN A 110 2.33 1.36 20.74
N LYS A 111 1.81 2.44 21.34
CA LYS A 111 1.50 3.69 20.64
C LYS A 111 2.72 4.24 19.90
N LYS A 112 2.64 4.30 18.56
CA LYS A 112 3.69 4.80 17.66
C LYS A 112 5.04 4.07 17.78
N VAL A 113 5.05 2.83 18.28
CA VAL A 113 6.26 2.01 18.28
C VAL A 113 6.56 1.53 16.86
N ILE A 114 7.80 1.73 16.42
CA ILE A 114 8.23 1.40 15.05
C ILE A 114 8.07 -0.10 14.78
N GLY A 115 7.50 -0.43 13.62
CA GLY A 115 7.35 -1.81 13.16
C GLY A 115 6.19 -2.59 13.78
N LYS A 116 5.30 -1.92 14.51
CA LYS A 116 4.00 -2.45 14.92
C LYS A 116 2.96 -2.16 13.84
N PHE A 117 2.05 -3.11 13.62
CA PHE A 117 0.94 -2.96 12.68
C PHE A 117 -0.24 -2.28 13.36
N LYS A 118 -0.99 -1.48 12.63
CA LYS A 118 -2.25 -0.90 13.11
C LYS A 118 -3.39 -1.37 12.23
N ASP A 119 -4.57 -1.47 12.81
CA ASP A 119 -5.80 -1.55 12.04
C ASP A 119 -6.14 -0.15 11.51
N GLU A 120 -6.28 0.00 10.19
CA GLU A 120 -6.62 1.28 9.58
C GLU A 120 -8.09 1.67 9.76
N PHE A 121 -8.96 0.69 10.06
CA PHE A 121 -10.40 0.90 10.24
C PHE A 121 -10.81 1.02 11.71
N ASN A 122 -9.85 0.98 12.64
CA ASN A 122 -10.06 1.18 14.09
C ASN A 122 -11.22 0.36 14.67
N GLY A 123 -11.36 -0.90 14.26
CA GLY A 123 -12.41 -1.80 14.73
C GLY A 123 -13.68 -1.85 13.89
N VAL A 124 -13.73 -1.15 12.75
CA VAL A 124 -14.85 -1.27 11.79
C VAL A 124 -14.52 -2.35 10.76
N SER A 125 -15.40 -3.35 10.63
CA SER A 125 -15.18 -4.45 9.67
C SER A 125 -15.31 -3.99 8.23
N ILE A 126 -14.47 -4.53 7.35
CA ILE A 126 -14.60 -4.39 5.89
C ILE A 126 -15.62 -5.44 5.40
N LEU A 127 -16.69 -4.99 4.76
CA LEU A 127 -17.72 -5.86 4.17
C LEU A 127 -17.31 -6.36 2.79
N GLU A 128 -16.83 -5.44 1.94
CA GLU A 128 -16.46 -5.76 0.56
C GLU A 128 -15.12 -5.12 0.19
N SER A 129 -14.35 -5.83 -0.61
CA SER A 129 -13.06 -5.37 -1.09
C SER A 129 -12.88 -5.75 -2.56
N VAL A 130 -12.49 -4.77 -3.37
CA VAL A 130 -12.17 -4.96 -4.78
C VAL A 130 -10.80 -4.39 -5.06
N SER A 131 -9.91 -5.21 -5.62
CA SER A 131 -8.53 -4.85 -5.92
C SER A 131 -8.21 -5.21 -7.36
N LEU A 132 -8.18 -4.20 -8.24
CA LEU A 132 -8.05 -4.40 -9.70
C LEU A 132 -6.59 -4.48 -10.15
N ARG A 133 -5.74 -3.59 -9.61
CA ARG A 133 -4.32 -3.52 -9.96
C ARG A 133 -3.54 -2.80 -8.85
N PRO A 134 -2.20 -2.81 -8.86
CA PRO A 134 -1.42 -2.08 -7.87
C PRO A 134 -1.83 -0.60 -7.77
N LYS A 135 -2.15 -0.16 -6.56
CA LYS A 135 -2.59 1.19 -6.21
C LYS A 135 -3.94 1.59 -6.84
N MET A 136 -4.79 0.60 -7.12
CA MET A 136 -6.16 0.79 -7.58
C MET A 136 -7.09 -0.24 -6.93
N TYR A 137 -7.82 0.20 -5.90
CA TYR A 137 -8.68 -0.64 -5.09
C TYR A 137 -9.78 0.20 -4.42
N ALA A 138 -10.86 -0.48 -4.03
CA ALA A 138 -11.97 0.09 -3.28
C ALA A 138 -12.37 -0.85 -2.13
N LEU A 139 -12.72 -0.26 -0.98
CA LEU A 139 -13.18 -0.95 0.22
C LEU A 139 -14.51 -0.35 0.64
N LEU A 140 -15.41 -1.20 1.10
CA LEU A 140 -16.69 -0.81 1.71
C LEU A 140 -16.72 -1.36 3.13
N ASP A 141 -16.95 -0.49 4.10
CA ASP A 141 -17.06 -0.86 5.51
C ASP A 141 -18.52 -1.03 5.98
N GLU A 142 -18.72 -1.50 7.22
CA GLU A 142 -20.04 -1.65 7.84
C GLU A 142 -20.85 -0.34 7.88
N GLY A 143 -20.17 0.81 7.95
CA GLY A 143 -20.78 2.14 7.89
C GLY A 143 -21.21 2.56 6.47
N LYS A 144 -21.00 1.70 5.47
CA LYS A 144 -21.15 1.99 4.03
C LYS A 144 -20.27 3.15 3.56
N LEU A 145 -19.16 3.41 4.24
CA LEU A 145 -18.17 4.38 3.80
C LEU A 145 -17.25 3.71 2.78
N GLU A 146 -17.05 4.40 1.66
CA GLU A 146 -16.19 3.94 0.59
C GLU A 146 -14.77 4.51 0.75
N SER A 147 -13.77 3.64 0.91
CA SER A 147 -12.37 4.00 0.80
C SER A 147 -11.84 3.62 -0.57
N LYS A 148 -11.55 4.63 -1.41
CA LYS A 148 -11.17 4.44 -2.82
C LYS A 148 -9.75 4.93 -3.09
N ARG A 149 -9.03 4.17 -3.92
CA ARG A 149 -7.71 4.53 -4.46
C ARG A 149 -7.65 4.23 -5.94
N ALA A 150 -7.15 5.19 -6.72
CA ALA A 150 -6.90 5.03 -8.15
C ALA A 150 -5.66 5.82 -8.58
N LYS A 151 -4.51 5.14 -8.66
CA LYS A 151 -3.25 5.78 -9.08
C LYS A 151 -3.33 6.29 -10.52
N GLY A 152 -2.93 7.55 -10.68
CA GLY A 152 -2.95 8.27 -11.97
C GLY A 152 -4.21 9.10 -12.19
N VAL A 153 -5.22 8.97 -11.32
CA VAL A 153 -6.44 9.78 -11.34
C VAL A 153 -6.34 10.87 -10.28
N LYS A 154 -6.84 12.08 -10.59
CA LYS A 154 -6.90 13.17 -9.62
C LYS A 154 -7.79 12.78 -8.44
N LYS A 155 -7.34 13.04 -7.22
CA LYS A 155 -8.07 12.72 -5.98
C LYS A 155 -9.52 13.24 -6.00
N ILE A 156 -9.72 14.49 -6.42
CA ILE A 156 -11.06 15.11 -6.51
C ILE A 156 -12.00 14.30 -7.42
N THR A 157 -11.48 13.76 -8.53
CA THR A 157 -12.27 12.93 -9.44
C THR A 157 -12.65 11.60 -8.80
N VAL A 158 -11.71 10.97 -8.09
CA VAL A 158 -11.98 9.72 -7.34
C VAL A 158 -13.04 9.94 -6.27
N ASP A 159 -12.94 11.04 -5.52
CA ASP A 159 -13.83 11.32 -4.41
C ASP A 159 -15.25 11.70 -4.88
N LYS A 160 -15.38 12.45 -5.98
CA LYS A 160 -16.68 12.99 -6.45
C LYS A 160 -17.39 12.17 -7.54
N HIS A 161 -16.64 11.45 -8.38
CA HIS A 161 -17.19 10.89 -9.63
C HIS A 161 -17.02 9.37 -9.76
N ILE A 162 -16.20 8.75 -8.92
CA ILE A 162 -16.00 7.29 -8.93
C ILE A 162 -16.66 6.73 -7.68
N THR A 163 -17.50 5.71 -7.83
CA THR A 163 -18.12 4.96 -6.74
C THR A 163 -17.53 3.56 -6.64
N PHE A 164 -17.85 2.82 -5.59
CA PHE A 164 -17.42 1.42 -5.44
C PHE A 164 -17.86 0.56 -6.64
N GLN A 165 -19.06 0.80 -7.17
CA GLN A 165 -19.61 0.09 -8.34
C GLN A 165 -18.77 0.25 -9.61
N ASN A 166 -17.99 1.32 -9.74
CA ASN A 166 -17.09 1.47 -10.90
C ASN A 166 -15.85 0.57 -10.83
N TYR A 167 -15.61 -0.11 -9.70
CA TYR A 167 -14.52 -1.07 -9.54
C TYR A 167 -14.96 -2.52 -9.77
N LEU A 168 -16.25 -2.82 -9.77
CA LEU A 168 -16.81 -4.15 -10.07
C LEU A 168 -16.84 -4.42 -11.57
#